data_AF-A0A0M2H8V2-F1
#
_entry.id   AF-A0A0M2H8V2-F1
#
_cell.length_a   1.000
_cell.length_b   1.000
_cell.length_c   1.000
_cell.angle_alpha   90.00
_cell.angle_beta   90.00
_cell.angle_gamma   90.00
#
_symmetry.space_group_name_H-M   'P 1'
#
loop_
_entity.id
_entity.type
_entity.pdbx_description
1 polymer ?
#
loop_
_entity_poly.entity_id
_entity_poly.type
_entity_poly.pdbx_seq_one_letter_code
_entity_poly.pdbx_strand_id
1 'polypeptide(L)'
;MSGEGAHALARLMPAGVPRLSGIELPTPEPAPVARSLAADAVPEGEPRFDPATTADIQGNVIPGFNKDHQRFLFLRIDEVDRARAWLEWLAPRLSSMQEVLDFRREFRRERLRTGATEPTTPATWVAFALSGPAVAKLLGDEALDAMSDAAFRQGLAARSTYLGDPADPARSGHRARWRVGGDESEADFLVTVAADSAADAEAEASAILEAGARNGVSALFAQAGENLPGNLGGHEHFGFKDGVSQPGVRGATADGELLAPRYLDPRDPHARLFGKAGQPLVWPGQFVLGMPRQNPADPLVPAADEGVFPDWARLGSYLVCRRLAQDVPAFWDFAAAASAEYGTDPVHFASLMVGRWPSGAPLSRTPDRDDLDLAGDEFAHNHFQFDDGTKAWTPDAGLIEGGYGGDGHPKARADVFGDVCPMAGHIRKVNPRDSGTDFGAPADTMMRLMLRRGIPYGPVLAGVTDPSPELVAAERGLMFVAHMASIEDQFEFVTRRWANSALQPNAGGHDPVIGQADVYGRRDRSFEVRTPSGKAHRFVLDREWVTPTGGGYFFAPAISAVGGHLAGEATPAG
;
A
#
# COMPACT_ATOMS: atom_id res chain seq x y z
N MET A 1 -5.07 29.50 15.57
CA MET A 1 -4.47 29.02 16.84
C MET A 1 -5.01 29.88 17.99
N SER A 2 -5.48 29.28 19.08
CA SER A 2 -6.04 29.98 20.25
C SER A 2 -4.96 30.26 21.32
N GLY A 3 -5.22 31.24 22.19
CA GLY A 3 -4.25 31.77 23.17
C GLY A 3 -3.94 30.89 24.39
N GLU A 4 -4.81 29.96 24.79
CA GLU A 4 -4.51 29.00 25.88
C GLU A 4 -3.53 27.90 25.44
N GLY A 5 -3.58 27.52 24.15
CA GLY A 5 -2.55 26.69 23.51
C GLY A 5 -1.18 27.40 23.40
N ALA A 6 -1.14 28.74 23.49
CA ALA A 6 0.10 29.50 23.55
C ALA A 6 0.75 29.48 24.95
N HIS A 7 -0.03 29.25 26.02
CA HIS A 7 0.46 29.24 27.39
C HIS A 7 0.94 27.84 27.84
N ALA A 8 0.30 26.77 27.36
CA ALA A 8 0.78 25.40 27.56
C ALA A 8 2.12 25.14 26.85
N LEU A 9 2.33 25.77 25.68
CA LEU A 9 3.59 25.70 24.91
C LEU A 9 4.77 26.44 25.55
N ALA A 10 4.53 27.37 26.49
CA ALA A 10 5.58 28.20 27.08
C ALA A 10 6.49 27.45 28.07
N ARG A 11 6.13 26.23 28.50
CA ARG A 11 6.87 25.46 29.52
C ARG A 11 7.78 24.36 28.97
N LEU A 12 7.88 24.18 27.66
CA LEU A 12 8.51 22.99 27.05
C LEU A 12 9.83 23.23 26.30
N MET A 13 10.58 24.31 26.58
CA MET A 13 11.93 24.44 26.01
C MET A 13 12.89 25.17 26.97
N PRO A 14 13.99 24.56 27.43
CA PRO A 14 15.24 25.31 27.51
C PRO A 14 15.56 25.71 26.06
N ALA A 15 15.27 26.97 25.74
CA ALA A 15 15.63 27.70 24.51
C ALA A 15 15.49 26.95 23.17
N GLY A 16 14.41 27.27 22.44
CA GLY A 16 14.41 27.37 20.99
C GLY A 16 14.07 26.10 20.18
N VAL A 17 12.79 25.92 19.83
CA VAL A 17 12.38 25.21 18.61
C VAL A 17 11.17 25.94 17.95
N PRO A 18 11.24 26.30 16.65
CA PRO A 18 10.17 26.94 15.86
C PRO A 18 9.03 25.97 15.50
N ARG A 19 7.85 26.47 15.11
CA ARG A 19 6.71 25.64 14.66
C ARG A 19 6.84 25.27 13.18
N LEU A 20 6.24 24.11 12.84
CA LEU A 20 6.11 23.51 11.50
C LEU A 20 7.41 23.04 10.85
N SER A 21 8.49 22.99 11.63
CA SER A 21 9.82 22.62 11.21
C SER A 21 10.57 21.88 12.31
N GLY A 22 11.45 20.97 11.94
CA GLY A 22 12.35 20.30 12.89
C GLY A 22 12.01 18.85 13.25
N ILE A 23 11.04 18.20 12.58
CA ILE A 23 11.08 16.74 12.48
C ILE A 23 12.13 16.40 11.42
N GLU A 24 13.40 16.44 11.79
CA GLU A 24 14.42 15.66 11.08
C GLU A 24 14.30 14.23 11.60
N LEU A 25 13.85 13.32 10.74
CA LEU A 25 13.87 11.90 11.07
C LEU A 25 15.30 11.40 10.94
N PRO A 26 15.96 10.97 12.01
CA PRO A 26 17.29 10.41 11.88
C PRO A 26 17.23 9.19 10.95
N THR A 27 18.16 9.13 10.00
CA THR A 27 18.21 8.02 9.04
C THR A 27 18.59 6.75 9.81
N PRO A 28 17.77 5.68 9.78
CA PRO A 28 18.19 4.41 10.36
C PRO A 28 19.43 3.90 9.62
N GLU A 29 20.37 3.28 10.34
CA GLU A 29 21.49 2.63 9.68
C GLU A 29 20.96 1.51 8.76
N PRO A 30 21.46 1.41 7.51
CA PRO A 30 21.02 0.35 6.62
C PRO A 30 21.42 -1.01 7.19
N ALA A 31 20.45 -1.93 7.26
CA ALA A 31 20.69 -3.30 7.73
C ALA A 31 21.82 -3.99 6.95
N PRO A 32 22.56 -4.92 7.59
CA PRO A 32 23.49 -5.78 6.87
C PRO A 32 22.75 -6.52 5.75
N VAL A 33 23.21 -6.28 4.52
CA VAL A 33 22.61 -6.89 3.32
C VAL A 33 22.93 -8.38 3.31
N ALA A 34 21.90 -9.22 3.33
CA ALA A 34 22.05 -10.67 3.16
C ALA A 34 22.81 -10.99 1.86
N ARG A 35 23.89 -11.77 1.97
CA ARG A 35 24.85 -12.04 0.88
C ARG A 35 24.59 -13.32 0.08
N SER A 36 23.50 -14.03 0.35
CA SER A 36 23.26 -15.32 -0.29
C SER A 36 22.61 -15.19 -1.68
N LEU A 37 23.23 -15.84 -2.67
CA LEU A 37 22.76 -16.04 -4.04
C LEU A 37 22.31 -17.50 -4.29
N ALA A 38 22.18 -18.32 -3.23
CA ALA A 38 21.75 -19.70 -3.41
C ALA A 38 20.31 -19.74 -3.95
N ALA A 39 20.06 -20.59 -4.95
CA ALA A 39 18.70 -20.90 -5.36
C ALA A 39 18.02 -21.60 -4.19
N ASP A 40 17.06 -20.93 -3.56
CA ASP A 40 16.29 -21.49 -2.46
C ASP A 40 15.56 -22.75 -2.95
N ALA A 41 15.58 -23.81 -2.15
CA ALA A 41 14.76 -24.98 -2.44
C ALA A 41 13.29 -24.55 -2.41
N VAL A 42 12.62 -24.59 -3.56
CA VAL A 42 11.20 -24.22 -3.66
C VAL A 42 10.39 -25.15 -2.73
N PRO A 43 9.66 -24.60 -1.75
CA PRO A 43 8.87 -25.42 -0.84
C PRO A 43 7.84 -26.27 -1.59
N GLU A 44 7.67 -27.52 -1.16
CA GLU A 44 6.73 -28.45 -1.76
C GLU A 44 5.29 -27.89 -1.70
N GLY A 45 4.59 -27.93 -2.84
CA GLY A 45 3.21 -27.44 -2.99
C GLY A 45 3.06 -25.96 -3.38
N GLU A 46 4.13 -25.15 -3.36
CA GLU A 46 4.06 -23.78 -3.89
C GLU A 46 4.10 -23.75 -5.44
N PRO A 47 3.40 -22.81 -6.10
CA PRO A 47 3.32 -22.78 -7.55
C PRO A 47 4.66 -22.42 -8.19
N ARG A 48 4.95 -23.08 -9.32
CA ARG A 48 6.06 -22.71 -10.20
C ARG A 48 5.50 -21.96 -11.40
N PHE A 49 5.91 -20.71 -11.55
CA PHE A 49 5.52 -19.85 -12.64
C PHE A 49 6.42 -20.17 -13.84
N ASP A 50 5.82 -20.64 -14.93
CA ASP A 50 6.54 -20.83 -16.17
C ASP A 50 6.91 -19.47 -16.82
N PRO A 51 7.87 -19.44 -17.76
CA PRO A 51 8.30 -18.19 -18.39
C PRO A 51 7.20 -17.44 -19.13
N ALA A 52 6.18 -18.15 -19.65
CA ALA A 52 5.06 -17.50 -20.32
C ALA A 52 4.22 -16.74 -19.30
N THR A 53 3.95 -17.34 -18.14
CA THR A 53 3.19 -16.73 -17.04
C THR A 53 3.89 -15.50 -16.48
N THR A 54 5.21 -15.57 -16.23
CA THR A 54 5.96 -14.42 -15.70
C THR A 54 6.15 -13.30 -16.73
N ALA A 55 6.17 -13.62 -18.02
CA ALA A 55 6.17 -12.61 -19.09
C ALA A 55 4.80 -11.95 -19.26
N ASP A 56 3.71 -12.57 -18.79
CA ASP A 56 2.35 -12.11 -19.04
C ASP A 56 1.72 -11.34 -17.86
N ILE A 57 2.11 -11.67 -16.63
CA ILE A 57 1.71 -10.89 -15.44
C ILE A 57 2.44 -9.54 -15.45
N GLN A 58 1.70 -8.44 -15.29
CA GLN A 58 2.31 -7.11 -15.19
C GLN A 58 3.14 -6.96 -13.91
N GLY A 59 4.35 -6.41 -14.05
CA GLY A 59 5.35 -6.30 -13.00
C GLY A 59 4.96 -5.38 -11.83
N ASN A 60 4.00 -4.47 -12.03
CA ASN A 60 3.50 -3.63 -10.93
C ASN A 60 2.62 -4.41 -9.93
N VAL A 61 1.96 -5.48 -10.42
CA VAL A 61 1.19 -6.41 -9.58
C VAL A 61 2.17 -7.18 -8.70
N ILE A 62 3.02 -8.00 -9.34
CA ILE A 62 4.09 -8.77 -8.71
C ILE A 62 5.34 -8.62 -9.59
N PRO A 63 6.50 -8.24 -9.03
CA PRO A 63 6.75 -8.00 -7.60
C PRO A 63 6.56 -6.54 -7.15
N GLY A 64 6.12 -5.64 -8.03
CA GLY A 64 6.00 -4.19 -7.84
C GLY A 64 7.17 -3.40 -8.44
N PHE A 65 6.92 -2.19 -8.94
CA PHE A 65 7.97 -1.38 -9.58
C PHE A 65 8.99 -0.76 -8.60
N ASN A 66 8.54 -0.30 -7.42
CA ASN A 66 9.38 0.30 -6.37
C ASN A 66 10.37 1.36 -6.90
N LYS A 67 9.84 2.39 -7.57
CA LYS A 67 10.62 3.52 -8.12
C LYS A 67 10.27 4.83 -7.44
N ASP A 68 11.22 5.76 -7.43
CA ASP A 68 11.13 7.05 -6.74
C ASP A 68 10.22 8.06 -7.45
N HIS A 69 10.09 7.93 -8.77
CA HIS A 69 9.31 8.83 -9.61
C HIS A 69 8.21 8.06 -10.32
N GLN A 70 6.96 8.50 -10.17
CA GLN A 70 5.83 7.89 -10.85
C GLN A 70 4.92 8.92 -11.52
N ARG A 71 4.26 8.52 -12.60
CA ARG A 71 3.21 9.28 -13.29
C ARG A 71 1.98 8.39 -13.41
N PHE A 72 0.85 8.88 -12.90
CA PHE A 72 -0.45 8.25 -13.04
C PHE A 72 -1.24 9.00 -14.09
N LEU A 73 -1.49 8.36 -15.23
CA LEU A 73 -2.21 8.92 -16.36
C LEU A 73 -3.61 8.33 -16.40
N PHE A 74 -4.60 9.17 -16.12
CA PHE A 74 -6.01 8.81 -16.20
C PHE A 74 -6.55 9.22 -17.55
N LEU A 75 -6.92 8.24 -18.36
CA LEU A 75 -7.25 8.42 -19.78
C LEU A 75 -8.70 8.05 -20.07
N ARG A 76 -9.24 8.61 -21.15
CA ARG A 76 -10.58 8.35 -21.68
C ARG A 76 -10.48 7.83 -23.12
N ILE A 77 -11.34 6.88 -23.45
CA ILE A 77 -11.57 6.42 -24.82
C ILE A 77 -12.52 7.41 -25.50
N ASP A 78 -12.03 8.06 -26.55
CA ASP A 78 -12.83 8.94 -27.41
C ASP A 78 -13.33 8.19 -28.66
N GLU A 79 -12.49 7.30 -29.22
CA GLU A 79 -12.81 6.48 -30.40
C GLU A 79 -12.37 5.03 -30.16
N VAL A 80 -13.32 4.10 -30.03
CA VAL A 80 -13.05 2.69 -29.66
C VAL A 80 -12.07 2.00 -30.63
N ASP A 81 -12.31 2.09 -31.93
CA ASP A 81 -11.47 1.41 -32.93
C ASP A 81 -10.02 1.93 -32.93
N ARG A 82 -9.81 3.23 -32.66
CA ARG A 82 -8.47 3.80 -32.56
C ARG A 82 -7.82 3.48 -31.21
N ALA A 83 -8.60 3.44 -30.14
CA ALA A 83 -8.11 3.03 -28.83
C ALA A 83 -7.59 1.58 -28.86
N ARG A 84 -8.18 0.69 -29.66
CA ARG A 84 -7.64 -0.65 -29.91
C ARG A 84 -6.23 -0.61 -30.51
N ALA A 85 -6.01 0.19 -31.54
CA ALA A 85 -4.68 0.39 -32.11
C ALA A 85 -3.69 0.99 -31.10
N TRP A 86 -4.16 1.84 -30.18
CA TRP A 86 -3.33 2.33 -29.08
C TRP A 86 -2.97 1.23 -28.08
N LEU A 87 -3.88 0.30 -27.77
CA LEU A 87 -3.61 -0.85 -26.90
C LEU A 87 -2.61 -1.82 -27.52
N GLU A 88 -2.69 -2.09 -28.83
CA GLU A 88 -1.67 -2.86 -29.56
C GLU A 88 -0.29 -2.20 -29.46
N TRP A 89 -0.25 -0.86 -29.57
CA TRP A 89 0.99 -0.09 -29.43
C TRP A 89 1.53 -0.09 -27.99
N LEU A 90 0.63 -0.07 -26.99
CA LEU A 90 0.99 -0.03 -25.58
C LEU A 90 1.45 -1.40 -25.06
N ALA A 91 0.82 -2.50 -25.48
CA ALA A 91 1.11 -3.85 -25.00
C ALA A 91 2.62 -4.20 -24.96
N PRO A 92 3.43 -4.00 -26.02
CA PRO A 92 4.86 -4.30 -25.97
C PRO A 92 5.70 -3.34 -25.12
N ARG A 93 5.10 -2.29 -24.55
CA ARG A 93 5.75 -1.35 -23.61
C ARG A 93 5.45 -1.70 -22.15
N LEU A 94 4.48 -2.56 -21.89
CA LEU A 94 4.14 -2.97 -20.55
C LEU A 94 5.26 -3.80 -19.95
N SER A 95 5.62 -3.50 -18.72
CA SER A 95 6.69 -4.19 -18.01
C SER A 95 6.14 -5.41 -17.29
N SER A 96 6.68 -6.57 -17.62
CA SER A 96 6.30 -7.87 -17.08
C SER A 96 6.91 -8.13 -15.70
N MET A 97 6.34 -9.11 -15.00
CA MET A 97 6.88 -9.66 -13.76
C MET A 97 8.30 -10.19 -13.97
N GLN A 98 8.58 -10.85 -15.10
CA GLN A 98 9.89 -11.37 -15.45
C GLN A 98 10.95 -10.26 -15.53
N GLU A 99 10.69 -9.19 -16.29
CA GLU A 99 11.63 -8.07 -16.46
C GLU A 99 11.97 -7.40 -15.13
N VAL A 100 10.96 -7.19 -14.27
CA VAL A 100 11.17 -6.56 -12.96
C VAL A 100 11.93 -7.49 -12.01
N LEU A 101 11.68 -8.81 -12.05
CA LEU A 101 12.45 -9.78 -11.28
C LEU A 101 13.91 -9.82 -11.73
N ASP A 102 14.16 -9.84 -13.04
CA ASP A 102 15.51 -9.84 -13.60
C ASP A 102 16.28 -8.58 -13.24
N PHE A 103 15.63 -7.41 -13.30
CA PHE A 103 16.21 -6.16 -12.83
C PHE A 103 16.59 -6.22 -11.35
N ARG A 104 15.69 -6.71 -10.49
CA ARG A 104 15.95 -6.85 -9.05
C ARG A 104 17.10 -7.82 -8.77
N ARG A 105 17.18 -8.91 -9.53
CA ARG A 105 18.23 -9.92 -9.44
C ARG A 105 19.59 -9.31 -9.78
N GLU A 106 19.66 -8.54 -10.86
CA GLU A 106 20.90 -7.90 -11.29
C GLU A 106 21.32 -6.79 -10.33
N PHE A 107 20.38 -5.94 -9.89
CA PHE A 107 20.68 -4.92 -8.89
C PHE A 107 21.14 -5.52 -7.57
N ARG A 108 20.57 -6.65 -7.14
CA ARG A 108 21.04 -7.39 -5.96
C ARG A 108 22.49 -7.85 -6.15
N ARG A 109 22.84 -8.42 -7.30
CA ARG A 109 24.24 -8.82 -7.62
C ARG A 109 25.18 -7.63 -7.63
N GLU A 110 24.76 -6.52 -8.22
CA GLU A 110 25.54 -5.29 -8.24
C GLU A 110 25.83 -4.81 -6.82
N ARG A 111 24.79 -4.64 -6.00
CA ARG A 111 24.90 -4.22 -4.60
C ARG A 111 25.85 -5.12 -3.81
N LEU A 112 25.78 -6.44 -4.01
CA LEU A 112 26.69 -7.39 -3.35
C LEU A 112 28.15 -7.24 -3.80
N ARG A 113 28.38 -6.84 -5.05
CA ARG A 113 29.73 -6.67 -5.62
C ARG A 113 30.33 -5.31 -5.28
N THR A 114 29.54 -4.24 -5.27
CA THR A 114 30.02 -2.85 -5.22
C THR A 114 29.65 -2.10 -3.95
N GLY A 115 28.64 -2.56 -3.21
CA GLY A 115 28.02 -1.81 -2.12
C GLY A 115 27.10 -0.67 -2.60
N ALA A 116 26.75 -0.62 -3.89
CA ALA A 116 25.88 0.43 -4.44
C ALA A 116 24.49 0.41 -3.79
N THR A 117 23.99 1.60 -3.44
CA THR A 117 22.64 1.81 -2.88
C THR A 117 21.61 2.10 -3.95
N GLU A 118 22.05 2.42 -5.17
CA GLU A 118 21.23 2.71 -6.35
C GLU A 118 21.73 1.89 -7.55
N PRO A 119 20.84 1.51 -8.48
CA PRO A 119 21.21 0.73 -9.65
C PRO A 119 22.05 1.55 -10.64
N THR A 120 23.11 0.97 -11.19
CA THR A 120 23.90 1.64 -12.24
C THR A 120 23.16 1.79 -13.57
N THR A 121 22.19 0.91 -13.83
CA THR A 121 21.33 0.98 -15.01
C THR A 121 19.95 1.46 -14.57
N PRO A 122 19.53 2.69 -14.94
CA PRO A 122 18.19 3.15 -14.63
C PRO A 122 17.16 2.33 -15.40
N ALA A 123 15.97 2.17 -14.83
CA ALA A 123 14.84 1.51 -15.46
C ALA A 123 13.59 2.37 -15.41
N THR A 124 12.83 2.31 -16.50
CA THR A 124 11.49 2.87 -16.64
C THR A 124 10.52 1.74 -16.87
N TRP A 125 9.46 1.70 -16.07
CA TRP A 125 8.44 0.67 -16.10
C TRP A 125 7.08 1.24 -16.43
N VAL A 126 6.25 0.48 -17.15
CA VAL A 126 4.90 0.87 -17.53
C VAL A 126 3.91 -0.23 -17.15
N ALA A 127 2.82 0.16 -16.50
CA ALA A 127 1.68 -0.71 -16.19
C ALA A 127 0.37 -0.09 -16.67
N PHE A 128 -0.60 -0.94 -16.97
CA PHE A 128 -1.90 -0.57 -17.53
C PHE A 128 -3.03 -1.25 -16.76
N ALA A 129 -4.10 -0.50 -16.50
CA ALA A 129 -5.35 -1.03 -15.98
C ALA A 129 -6.54 -0.32 -16.64
N LEU A 130 -7.68 -1.02 -16.74
CA LEU A 130 -8.93 -0.51 -17.33
C LEU A 130 -10.10 -0.60 -16.36
N SER A 131 -11.04 0.35 -16.44
CA SER A 131 -12.24 0.39 -15.60
C SER A 131 -13.37 -0.50 -16.15
N GLY A 132 -14.41 -0.72 -15.35
CA GLY A 132 -15.62 -1.43 -15.80
C GLY A 132 -16.24 -0.82 -17.08
N PRO A 133 -16.45 0.51 -17.15
CA PRO A 133 -16.89 1.17 -18.38
C PRO A 133 -15.99 0.91 -19.59
N ALA A 134 -14.67 0.84 -19.41
CA ALA A 134 -13.74 0.52 -20.49
C ALA A 134 -13.89 -0.93 -20.97
N VAL A 135 -14.12 -1.89 -20.06
CA VAL A 135 -14.46 -3.27 -20.42
C VAL A 135 -15.74 -3.29 -21.27
N ALA A 136 -16.78 -2.58 -20.85
CA ALA A 136 -18.04 -2.51 -21.60
C ALA A 136 -17.84 -1.93 -23.01
N LYS A 137 -17.07 -0.84 -23.13
CA LYS A 137 -16.74 -0.21 -24.43
C LYS A 137 -15.93 -1.12 -25.35
N LEU A 138 -14.97 -1.88 -24.82
CA LEU A 138 -14.03 -2.67 -25.61
C LEU A 138 -14.49 -4.10 -25.87
N LEU A 139 -15.22 -4.71 -24.94
CA LEU A 139 -15.59 -6.14 -24.98
C LEU A 139 -17.10 -6.37 -24.90
N GLY A 140 -17.89 -5.34 -24.61
CA GLY A 140 -19.35 -5.42 -24.46
C GLY A 140 -19.79 -5.64 -23.01
N ASP A 141 -21.08 -5.36 -22.74
CA ASP A 141 -21.67 -5.46 -21.40
C ASP A 141 -21.61 -6.89 -20.83
N GLU A 142 -21.77 -7.92 -21.68
CA GLU A 142 -21.67 -9.32 -21.25
C GLU A 142 -20.29 -9.66 -20.66
N ALA A 143 -19.21 -9.06 -21.21
CA ALA A 143 -17.87 -9.26 -20.68
C ALA A 143 -17.67 -8.56 -19.32
N LEU A 144 -18.32 -7.40 -19.13
CA LEU A 144 -18.34 -6.72 -17.83
C LEU A 144 -19.16 -7.52 -16.81
N ASP A 145 -20.34 -8.00 -17.17
CA ASP A 145 -21.23 -8.78 -16.30
C ASP A 145 -20.63 -10.13 -15.88
N ALA A 146 -19.75 -10.71 -16.71
CA ALA A 146 -18.99 -11.91 -16.38
C ALA A 146 -17.91 -11.68 -15.31
N MET A 147 -17.53 -10.43 -15.03
CA MET A 147 -16.60 -10.13 -13.94
C MET A 147 -17.31 -10.31 -12.58
N SER A 148 -16.76 -11.18 -11.73
CA SER A 148 -17.40 -11.54 -10.45
C SER A 148 -17.49 -10.39 -9.45
N ASP A 149 -16.53 -9.46 -9.45
CA ASP A 149 -16.46 -8.38 -8.46
C ASP A 149 -17.48 -7.28 -8.77
N ALA A 150 -18.47 -7.11 -7.89
CA ALA A 150 -19.55 -6.14 -8.10
C ALA A 150 -19.09 -4.70 -7.86
N ALA A 151 -18.08 -4.47 -7.02
CA ALA A 151 -17.52 -3.15 -6.80
C ALA A 151 -16.81 -2.65 -8.06
N PHE A 152 -16.00 -3.50 -8.71
CA PHE A 152 -15.38 -3.19 -9.99
C PHE A 152 -16.41 -2.85 -11.07
N ARG A 153 -17.46 -3.68 -11.22
CA ARG A 153 -18.53 -3.43 -12.19
C ARG A 153 -19.26 -2.11 -11.96
N GLN A 154 -19.43 -1.70 -10.71
CA GLN A 154 -20.10 -0.45 -10.35
C GLN A 154 -19.21 0.79 -10.46
N GLY A 155 -17.90 0.64 -10.26
CA GLY A 155 -16.94 1.74 -10.25
C GLY A 155 -16.88 2.50 -8.92
N LEU A 156 -15.74 3.14 -8.64
CA LEU A 156 -15.44 3.76 -7.35
C LEU A 156 -16.41 4.91 -6.99
N ALA A 157 -16.79 5.74 -7.97
CA ALA A 157 -17.68 6.87 -7.74
C ALA A 157 -19.03 6.41 -7.16
N ALA A 158 -19.64 5.40 -7.77
CA ALA A 158 -20.88 4.80 -7.28
C ALA A 158 -20.72 4.18 -5.88
N ARG A 159 -19.52 3.67 -5.56
CA ARG A 159 -19.18 3.07 -4.27
C ARG A 159 -18.72 4.08 -3.20
N SER A 160 -18.51 5.34 -3.56
CA SER A 160 -17.93 6.37 -2.66
C SER A 160 -18.65 6.52 -1.31
N THR A 161 -19.97 6.74 -1.31
CA THR A 161 -20.74 6.86 -0.06
C THR A 161 -20.74 5.56 0.73
N TYR A 162 -20.72 4.41 0.04
CA TYR A 162 -20.61 3.10 0.68
C TYR A 162 -19.26 2.94 1.40
N LEU A 163 -18.18 3.53 0.88
CA LEU A 163 -16.86 3.61 1.53
C LEU A 163 -16.79 4.60 2.70
N GLY A 164 -17.86 5.36 2.95
CA GLY A 164 -17.87 6.42 3.97
C GLY A 164 -17.45 7.80 3.43
N ASP A 165 -17.18 7.94 2.12
CA ASP A 165 -16.86 9.26 1.55
C ASP A 165 -18.04 10.21 1.73
N PRO A 166 -17.81 11.54 1.85
CA PRO A 166 -18.88 12.50 2.06
C PRO A 166 -20.04 12.35 1.09
N ALA A 167 -21.25 12.21 1.62
CA ALA A 167 -22.50 12.18 0.85
C ALA A 167 -23.03 13.58 0.49
N ASP A 168 -22.58 14.62 1.20
CA ASP A 168 -22.93 16.02 0.93
C ASP A 168 -22.03 16.63 -0.16
N PRO A 169 -22.58 17.06 -1.31
CA PRO A 169 -21.81 17.71 -2.39
C PRO A 169 -21.06 18.98 -2.00
N ALA A 170 -21.42 19.62 -0.88
CA ALA A 170 -20.69 20.79 -0.37
C ALA A 170 -19.32 20.41 0.23
N ARG A 171 -19.10 19.15 0.62
CA ARG A 171 -17.87 18.67 1.27
C ARG A 171 -16.79 18.38 0.24
N SER A 172 -15.55 18.76 0.54
CA SER A 172 -14.38 18.59 -0.34
C SER A 172 -14.14 17.13 -0.78
N GLY A 173 -14.45 16.16 0.08
CA GLY A 173 -14.26 14.73 -0.22
C GLY A 173 -15.37 14.07 -1.05
N HIS A 174 -16.46 14.78 -1.35
CA HIS A 174 -17.56 14.22 -2.14
C HIS A 174 -17.12 13.96 -3.59
N ARG A 175 -17.60 12.86 -4.20
CA ARG A 175 -17.19 12.42 -5.55
C ARG A 175 -17.35 13.48 -6.67
N ALA A 176 -18.35 14.35 -6.57
CA ALA A 176 -18.55 15.46 -7.52
C ALA A 176 -17.45 16.53 -7.46
N ARG A 177 -16.58 16.52 -6.43
CA ARG A 177 -15.42 17.42 -6.30
C ARG A 177 -14.10 16.73 -6.58
N TRP A 178 -14.12 15.44 -6.92
CA TRP A 178 -12.92 14.72 -7.26
C TRP A 178 -12.31 15.26 -8.54
N ARG A 179 -10.98 15.36 -8.57
CA ARG A 179 -10.21 15.77 -9.75
C ARG A 179 -10.35 14.77 -10.90
N VAL A 180 -10.53 13.49 -10.57
CA VAL A 180 -10.70 12.39 -11.51
C VAL A 180 -11.47 11.24 -10.84
N GLY A 181 -12.20 10.45 -11.61
CA GLY A 181 -12.95 9.30 -11.09
C GLY A 181 -14.34 9.63 -10.55
N GLY A 182 -14.79 10.89 -10.67
CA GLY A 182 -16.16 11.27 -10.33
C GLY A 182 -17.14 10.93 -11.46
N ASP A 183 -18.43 11.17 -11.24
CA ASP A 183 -19.51 10.77 -12.17
C ASP A 183 -19.32 11.28 -13.62
N GLU A 184 -18.68 12.45 -13.81
CA GLU A 184 -18.39 13.05 -15.13
C GLU A 184 -16.91 12.91 -15.56
N SER A 185 -16.04 12.46 -14.65
CA SER A 185 -14.59 12.40 -14.81
C SER A 185 -14.02 10.98 -14.61
N GLU A 186 -14.88 9.96 -14.71
CA GLU A 186 -14.45 8.56 -14.67
C GLU A 186 -13.49 8.26 -15.82
N ALA A 187 -12.38 7.63 -15.45
CA ALA A 187 -11.32 7.25 -16.38
C ALA A 187 -11.58 5.85 -16.93
N ASP A 188 -11.36 5.68 -18.22
CA ASP A 188 -11.41 4.38 -18.87
C ASP A 188 -10.12 3.59 -18.59
N PHE A 189 -8.97 4.27 -18.64
CA PHE A 189 -7.67 3.67 -18.40
C PHE A 189 -6.90 4.39 -17.29
N LEU A 190 -6.09 3.61 -16.57
CA LEU A 190 -5.02 4.08 -15.72
C LEU A 190 -3.71 3.51 -16.25
N VAL A 191 -2.80 4.38 -16.69
CA VAL A 191 -1.42 4.01 -17.00
C VAL A 191 -0.51 4.53 -15.90
N THR A 192 0.33 3.65 -15.35
CA THR A 192 1.35 4.00 -14.36
C THR A 192 2.73 3.89 -15.01
N VAL A 193 3.44 5.00 -15.10
CA VAL A 193 4.86 5.03 -15.49
C VAL A 193 5.68 5.21 -14.22
N ALA A 194 6.74 4.42 -14.04
CA ALA A 194 7.59 4.46 -12.85
C ALA A 194 9.06 4.40 -13.26
N ALA A 195 9.89 5.35 -12.83
CA ALA A 195 11.29 5.40 -13.23
C ALA A 195 12.23 5.84 -12.09
N ASP A 196 13.51 5.49 -12.23
CA ASP A 196 14.56 5.95 -11.30
C ASP A 196 14.85 7.46 -11.43
N SER A 197 14.44 8.10 -12.54
CA SER A 197 14.55 9.55 -12.71
C SER A 197 13.23 10.21 -13.10
N ALA A 198 12.99 11.41 -12.58
CA ALA A 198 11.81 12.20 -12.93
C ALA A 198 11.73 12.51 -14.43
N ALA A 199 12.89 12.69 -15.07
CA ALA A 199 12.97 13.00 -16.50
C ALA A 199 12.54 11.81 -17.37
N ASP A 200 12.97 10.60 -17.03
CA ASP A 200 12.58 9.39 -17.77
C ASP A 200 11.09 9.07 -17.58
N ALA A 201 10.57 9.24 -16.36
CA ALA A 201 9.14 9.10 -16.08
C ALA A 201 8.30 10.09 -16.90
N GLU A 202 8.74 11.34 -17.00
CA GLU A 202 8.05 12.39 -17.77
C GLU A 202 8.13 12.14 -19.28
N ALA A 203 9.29 11.69 -19.78
CA ALA A 203 9.48 11.40 -21.20
C ALA A 203 8.59 10.24 -21.67
N GLU A 204 8.54 9.14 -20.91
CA GLU A 204 7.69 7.99 -21.25
C GLU A 204 6.20 8.33 -21.08
N ALA A 205 5.83 9.06 -20.03
CA ALA A 205 4.46 9.55 -19.87
C ALA A 205 4.02 10.43 -21.05
N SER A 206 4.88 11.36 -21.49
CA SER A 206 4.61 12.22 -22.65
C SER A 206 4.44 11.41 -23.93
N ALA A 207 5.29 10.40 -24.17
CA ALA A 207 5.18 9.52 -25.33
C ALA A 207 3.84 8.76 -25.36
N ILE A 208 3.40 8.25 -24.21
CA ILE A 208 2.11 7.55 -24.06
C ILE A 208 0.93 8.49 -24.32
N LEU A 209 0.97 9.71 -23.78
CA LEU A 209 -0.06 10.73 -23.98
C LEU A 209 -0.16 11.17 -25.45
N GLU A 210 0.97 11.41 -26.10
CA GLU A 210 1.01 11.76 -27.52
C GLU A 210 0.49 10.62 -28.42
N ALA A 211 0.88 9.38 -28.12
CA ALA A 211 0.36 8.21 -28.82
C ALA A 211 -1.15 8.07 -28.62
N GLY A 212 -1.66 8.33 -27.41
CA GLY A 212 -3.09 8.32 -27.11
C GLY A 212 -3.85 9.37 -27.91
N ALA A 213 -3.37 10.62 -27.90
CA ALA A 213 -4.00 11.72 -28.64
C ALA A 213 -4.06 11.46 -30.15
N ARG A 214 -3.07 10.75 -30.70
CA ARG A 214 -3.04 10.29 -32.09
C ARG A 214 -3.92 9.06 -32.37
N ASN A 215 -4.51 8.45 -31.36
CA ASN A 215 -5.27 7.20 -31.47
C ASN A 215 -6.56 7.20 -30.64
N GLY A 216 -7.25 8.34 -30.55
CA GLY A 216 -8.59 8.41 -29.94
C GLY A 216 -8.62 8.10 -28.44
N VAL A 217 -7.53 8.37 -27.73
CA VAL A 217 -7.43 8.26 -26.26
C VAL A 217 -6.92 9.59 -25.71
N SER A 218 -7.71 10.28 -24.88
CA SER A 218 -7.34 11.58 -24.31
C SER A 218 -7.04 11.50 -22.82
N ALA A 219 -6.24 12.44 -22.32
CA ALA A 219 -5.97 12.57 -20.88
C ALA A 219 -7.10 13.33 -20.18
N LEU A 220 -7.64 12.76 -19.11
CA LEU A 220 -8.51 13.46 -18.17
C LEU A 220 -7.70 14.16 -17.09
N PHE A 221 -6.71 13.45 -16.56
CA PHE A 221 -5.89 13.93 -15.46
C PHE A 221 -4.56 13.19 -15.44
N ALA A 222 -3.51 13.88 -15.03
CA ALA A 222 -2.20 13.30 -14.77
C ALA A 222 -1.74 13.72 -13.37
N GLN A 223 -1.19 12.77 -12.62
CA GLN A 223 -0.62 13.02 -11.29
C GLN A 223 0.83 12.56 -11.24
N ALA A 224 1.73 13.47 -10.88
CA ALA A 224 3.08 13.11 -10.48
C ALA A 224 3.08 12.59 -9.04
N GLY A 225 3.70 11.44 -8.84
CA GLY A 225 4.02 10.85 -7.54
C GLY A 225 5.53 10.83 -7.34
N GLU A 226 5.97 11.19 -6.15
CA GLU A 226 7.37 11.43 -5.83
C GLU A 226 7.66 10.91 -4.43
N ASN A 227 8.75 10.16 -4.25
CA ASN A 227 9.28 9.91 -2.91
C ASN A 227 9.68 11.25 -2.27
N LEU A 228 9.43 11.38 -0.96
CA LEU A 228 9.83 12.58 -0.24
C LEU A 228 11.36 12.70 -0.20
N PRO A 229 11.91 13.93 -0.24
CA PRO A 229 13.35 14.14 -0.41
C PRO A 229 14.16 13.76 0.84
N GLY A 230 15.45 13.48 0.64
CA GLY A 230 16.41 13.26 1.72
C GLY A 230 16.11 12.02 2.57
N ASN A 231 16.23 12.16 3.88
CA ASN A 231 15.93 11.11 4.87
C ASN A 231 14.45 10.71 4.94
N LEU A 232 13.55 11.48 4.30
CA LEU A 232 12.14 11.15 4.22
C LEU A 232 11.80 10.16 3.10
N GLY A 233 12.79 9.64 2.36
CA GLY A 233 12.59 8.59 1.37
C GLY A 233 11.77 7.40 1.92
N GLY A 234 10.64 7.11 1.27
CA GLY A 234 9.68 6.08 1.70
C GLY A 234 8.81 6.45 2.91
N HIS A 235 8.76 7.72 3.32
CA HIS A 235 7.77 8.23 4.27
C HIS A 235 6.58 8.86 3.53
N GLU A 236 5.42 8.91 4.18
CA GLU A 236 4.27 9.69 3.73
C GLU A 236 4.25 11.09 4.36
N HIS A 237 3.29 11.96 3.97
CA HIS A 237 3.33 13.38 4.32
C HIS A 237 3.07 13.71 5.80
N PHE A 238 2.45 12.83 6.59
CA PHE A 238 2.41 13.00 8.05
C PHE A 238 3.76 12.73 8.71
N GLY A 239 4.70 12.09 8.00
CA GLY A 239 6.07 11.82 8.43
C GLY A 239 6.32 10.38 8.87
N PHE A 240 5.44 9.43 8.57
CA PHE A 240 5.62 8.03 8.96
C PHE A 240 6.20 7.19 7.82
N LYS A 241 7.16 6.31 8.15
CA LYS A 241 7.70 5.33 7.20
C LYS A 241 6.59 4.43 6.69
N ASP A 242 6.35 4.46 5.39
CA ASP A 242 5.38 3.59 4.73
C ASP A 242 6.10 2.41 4.02
N GLY A 243 5.33 1.47 3.49
CA GLY A 243 5.84 0.31 2.77
C GLY A 243 6.48 -0.77 3.64
N VAL A 244 6.56 -0.58 4.96
CA VAL A 244 7.22 -1.51 5.92
C VAL A 244 6.60 -2.91 5.89
N SER A 245 5.27 -3.01 5.95
CA SER A 245 4.56 -4.29 6.02
C SER A 245 3.81 -4.57 4.72
N GLN A 246 4.32 -5.55 3.97
CA GLN A 246 3.72 -6.12 2.75
C GLN A 246 3.72 -7.65 2.85
N PRO A 247 2.67 -8.36 2.43
CA PRO A 247 2.70 -9.82 2.38
C PRO A 247 3.78 -10.31 1.42
N GLY A 248 4.43 -11.44 1.76
CA GLY A 248 5.26 -12.17 0.82
C GLY A 248 4.38 -13.06 -0.06
N VAL A 249 4.56 -13.00 -1.38
CA VAL A 249 3.81 -13.88 -2.29
C VAL A 249 4.51 -15.23 -2.40
N ARG A 250 3.75 -16.32 -2.26
CA ARG A 250 4.25 -17.70 -2.45
C ARG A 250 4.54 -18.01 -3.91
N GLY A 251 5.46 -18.94 -4.12
CA GLY A 251 5.83 -19.46 -5.43
C GLY A 251 7.24 -19.09 -5.86
N ALA A 252 7.63 -19.69 -6.98
CA ALA A 252 8.94 -19.53 -7.59
C ALA A 252 8.83 -19.41 -9.11
N THR A 253 9.78 -18.76 -9.73
CA THR A 253 10.00 -18.83 -11.18
C THR A 253 10.46 -20.23 -11.59
N ALA A 254 10.44 -20.53 -12.89
CA ALA A 254 10.87 -21.81 -13.45
C ALA A 254 12.34 -22.16 -13.13
N ASP A 255 13.21 -21.15 -13.05
CA ASP A 255 14.63 -21.29 -12.65
C ASP A 255 14.83 -21.41 -11.13
N GLY A 256 13.73 -21.40 -10.35
CA GLY A 256 13.75 -21.65 -8.90
C GLY A 256 13.94 -20.40 -8.04
N GLU A 257 13.90 -19.19 -8.60
CA GLU A 257 13.91 -17.97 -7.78
C GLU A 257 12.56 -17.79 -7.08
N LEU A 258 12.58 -17.70 -5.75
CA LEU A 258 11.38 -17.42 -4.97
C LEU A 258 10.90 -15.98 -5.18
N LEU A 259 9.59 -15.81 -5.33
CA LEU A 259 8.98 -14.47 -5.47
C LEU A 259 9.14 -13.63 -4.19
N ALA A 260 9.07 -14.30 -3.04
CA ALA A 260 9.43 -13.75 -1.74
C ALA A 260 10.56 -14.61 -1.15
N PRO A 261 11.77 -14.07 -0.94
CA PRO A 261 12.87 -14.83 -0.33
C PRO A 261 12.52 -15.37 1.06
N ARG A 262 13.20 -16.44 1.48
CA ARG A 262 12.99 -17.11 2.77
C ARG A 262 14.21 -16.93 3.65
N TYR A 263 14.04 -16.24 4.78
CA TYR A 263 15.14 -15.87 5.67
C TYR A 263 15.15 -16.65 6.99
N LEU A 264 14.12 -17.46 7.24
CA LEU A 264 14.04 -18.31 8.42
C LEU A 264 14.71 -19.66 8.10
N ASP A 265 15.43 -20.21 9.08
CA ASP A 265 15.96 -21.57 9.01
C ASP A 265 14.82 -22.55 8.66
N PRO A 266 14.98 -23.46 7.67
CA PRO A 266 13.92 -24.39 7.28
C PRO A 266 13.39 -25.30 8.40
N ARG A 267 14.14 -25.45 9.51
CA ARG A 267 13.73 -26.22 10.70
C ARG A 267 12.89 -25.39 11.66
N ASP A 268 12.81 -24.07 11.47
CA ASP A 268 11.95 -23.20 12.26
C ASP A 268 10.47 -23.54 11.96
N PRO A 269 9.63 -23.76 12.99
CA PRO A 269 8.22 -24.13 12.80
C PRO A 269 7.43 -23.07 12.03
N HIS A 270 7.90 -21.83 11.98
CA HIS A 270 7.28 -20.71 11.30
C HIS A 270 7.85 -20.44 9.88
N ALA A 271 8.91 -21.16 9.45
CA ALA A 271 9.56 -20.93 8.15
C ALA A 271 8.63 -21.13 6.94
N ARG A 272 7.59 -21.94 7.08
CA ARG A 272 6.58 -22.14 6.02
C ARG A 272 5.50 -21.05 6.01
N LEU A 273 5.35 -20.29 7.08
CA LEU A 273 4.32 -19.26 7.24
C LEU A 273 4.85 -17.84 6.95
N PHE A 274 6.16 -17.62 7.11
CA PHE A 274 6.76 -16.29 7.00
C PHE A 274 8.00 -16.27 6.10
N GLY A 275 8.13 -15.22 5.28
CA GLY A 275 9.31 -15.01 4.43
C GLY A 275 10.46 -14.33 5.19
N LYS A 276 10.11 -13.25 5.90
CA LYS A 276 10.88 -12.61 6.97
C LYS A 276 10.09 -12.72 8.26
N ALA A 277 10.74 -12.58 9.41
CA ALA A 277 10.02 -12.62 10.68
C ALA A 277 8.90 -11.55 10.72
N GLY A 278 7.64 -11.99 10.85
CA GLY A 278 6.45 -11.13 10.79
C GLY A 278 5.94 -10.76 9.39
N GLN A 279 6.55 -11.25 8.31
CA GLN A 279 6.05 -11.11 6.93
C GLN A 279 5.30 -12.38 6.49
N PRO A 280 3.95 -12.42 6.58
CA PRO A 280 3.20 -13.62 6.24
C PRO A 280 3.31 -13.97 4.75
N LEU A 281 3.32 -15.26 4.46
CA LEU A 281 3.36 -15.82 3.11
C LEU A 281 1.96 -16.15 2.63
N VAL A 282 1.52 -15.44 1.60
CA VAL A 282 0.17 -15.51 1.05
C VAL A 282 0.20 -16.16 -0.33
N TRP A 283 -0.78 -17.01 -0.60
CA TRP A 283 -0.93 -17.65 -1.91
C TRP A 283 -1.26 -16.62 -3.01
N PRO A 284 -0.66 -16.75 -4.22
CA PRO A 284 -0.75 -15.72 -5.26
C PRO A 284 -2.17 -15.44 -5.75
N GLY A 285 -3.09 -16.40 -5.64
CA GLY A 285 -4.51 -16.24 -5.96
C GLY A 285 -5.26 -15.21 -5.12
N GLN A 286 -4.65 -14.73 -4.04
CA GLN A 286 -5.18 -13.59 -3.28
C GLN A 286 -4.94 -12.23 -3.98
N PHE A 287 -4.10 -12.20 -5.02
CA PHE A 287 -3.73 -11.00 -5.77
C PHE A 287 -3.87 -11.14 -7.29
N VAL A 288 -3.72 -12.36 -7.84
CA VAL A 288 -3.75 -12.65 -9.28
C VAL A 288 -4.82 -13.71 -9.58
N LEU A 289 -5.73 -13.43 -10.50
CA LEU A 289 -6.84 -14.32 -10.85
C LEU A 289 -6.35 -15.59 -11.55
N GLY A 290 -6.96 -16.74 -11.21
CA GLY A 290 -6.62 -18.05 -11.77
C GLY A 290 -5.43 -18.74 -11.12
N MET A 291 -4.88 -18.15 -10.06
CA MET A 291 -3.81 -18.73 -9.26
C MET A 291 -4.37 -19.36 -7.97
N PRO A 292 -3.65 -20.31 -7.33
CA PRO A 292 -4.10 -20.92 -6.07
C PRO A 292 -4.35 -19.87 -4.99
N ARG A 293 -5.51 -19.94 -4.31
CA ARG A 293 -5.97 -18.94 -3.35
C ARG A 293 -5.56 -19.27 -1.92
N GLN A 294 -5.63 -18.25 -1.05
CA GLN A 294 -5.43 -18.43 0.38
C GLN A 294 -6.57 -19.26 0.97
N ASN A 295 -6.24 -20.36 1.63
CA ASN A 295 -7.21 -21.16 2.38
C ASN A 295 -7.35 -20.59 3.80
N PRO A 296 -8.57 -20.25 4.25
CA PRO A 296 -8.81 -19.76 5.61
C PRO A 296 -8.67 -20.86 6.69
N ALA A 297 -8.88 -22.12 6.33
CA ALA A 297 -8.83 -23.24 7.28
C ALA A 297 -7.40 -23.73 7.56
N ASP A 298 -6.52 -23.68 6.56
CA ASP A 298 -5.10 -24.02 6.71
C ASP A 298 -4.25 -23.14 5.79
N PRO A 299 -3.45 -22.20 6.32
CA PRO A 299 -2.68 -21.28 5.49
C PRO A 299 -1.55 -21.95 4.69
N LEU A 300 -1.20 -23.20 5.00
CA LEU A 300 -0.16 -23.98 4.33
C LEU A 300 -0.67 -24.78 3.12
N VAL A 301 -1.98 -24.86 2.93
CA VAL A 301 -2.60 -25.58 1.82
C VAL A 301 -3.38 -24.58 0.96
N PRO A 302 -3.18 -24.53 -0.37
CA PRO A 302 -3.95 -23.60 -1.19
C PRO A 302 -5.41 -24.04 -1.29
N ALA A 303 -6.31 -23.06 -1.43
CA ALA A 303 -7.65 -23.29 -1.95
C ALA A 303 -7.62 -23.20 -3.48
N ALA A 304 -8.53 -23.91 -4.16
CA ALA A 304 -8.73 -23.70 -5.59
C ALA A 304 -9.33 -22.30 -5.84
N ASP A 305 -8.97 -21.70 -6.96
CA ASP A 305 -9.76 -20.59 -7.51
C ASP A 305 -10.95 -21.21 -8.25
N GLU A 306 -12.17 -20.84 -7.86
CA GLU A 306 -13.39 -21.36 -8.50
C GLU A 306 -13.53 -20.86 -9.95
N GLY A 307 -12.66 -19.96 -10.42
CA GLY A 307 -12.57 -19.58 -11.83
C GLY A 307 -13.74 -18.70 -12.28
N VAL A 308 -14.32 -17.93 -11.37
CA VAL A 308 -15.48 -17.07 -11.64
C VAL A 308 -15.02 -15.73 -12.23
N PHE A 309 -14.42 -15.78 -13.43
CA PHE A 309 -14.01 -14.62 -14.22
C PHE A 309 -13.87 -15.03 -15.70
N PRO A 310 -14.01 -14.09 -16.65
CA PRO A 310 -13.86 -14.39 -18.08
C PRO A 310 -12.39 -14.71 -18.42
N ASP A 311 -12.16 -15.49 -19.47
CA ASP A 311 -10.83 -15.99 -19.83
C ASP A 311 -9.78 -14.88 -20.03
N TRP A 312 -10.17 -13.74 -20.60
CA TRP A 312 -9.28 -12.59 -20.81
C TRP A 312 -8.78 -11.96 -19.49
N ALA A 313 -9.47 -12.20 -18.37
CA ALA A 313 -9.11 -11.71 -17.05
C ALA A 313 -8.18 -12.66 -16.28
N ARG A 314 -7.89 -13.86 -16.81
CA ARG A 314 -6.90 -14.76 -16.20
C ARG A 314 -5.54 -14.07 -16.10
N LEU A 315 -4.80 -14.34 -15.02
CA LEU A 315 -3.51 -13.70 -14.70
C LEU A 315 -3.57 -12.18 -14.47
N GLY A 316 -4.76 -11.58 -14.49
CA GLY A 316 -4.95 -10.19 -14.12
C GLY A 316 -5.19 -9.99 -12.62
N SER A 317 -5.30 -8.72 -12.22
CA SER A 317 -5.49 -8.29 -10.84
C SER A 317 -6.41 -7.09 -10.77
N TYR A 318 -7.33 -7.05 -9.82
CA TYR A 318 -8.07 -5.82 -9.54
C TYR A 318 -7.12 -4.78 -8.90
N LEU A 319 -7.31 -3.52 -9.26
CA LEU A 319 -6.52 -2.39 -8.81
C LEU A 319 -7.44 -1.33 -8.24
N VAL A 320 -7.21 -0.97 -6.98
CA VAL A 320 -7.80 0.22 -6.36
C VAL A 320 -6.81 1.37 -6.42
N CYS A 321 -7.25 2.51 -6.98
CA CYS A 321 -6.51 3.76 -6.93
C CYS A 321 -7.33 4.81 -6.18
N ARG A 322 -6.72 5.49 -5.20
CA ARG A 322 -7.31 6.57 -4.42
C ARG A 322 -6.31 7.71 -4.30
N ARG A 323 -6.71 8.89 -4.75
CA ARG A 323 -5.98 10.14 -4.52
C ARG A 323 -6.43 10.72 -3.19
N LEU A 324 -5.58 10.62 -2.18
CA LEU A 324 -5.90 10.97 -0.80
C LEU A 324 -5.12 12.21 -0.38
N ALA A 325 -5.78 13.37 -0.34
CA ALA A 325 -5.19 14.60 0.14
C ALA A 325 -4.97 14.54 1.65
N GLN A 326 -3.82 15.04 2.12
CA GLN A 326 -3.40 14.99 3.52
C GLN A 326 -3.26 16.41 4.10
N ASP A 327 -4.07 16.74 5.10
CA ASP A 327 -3.98 17.97 5.90
C ASP A 327 -2.96 17.76 7.03
N VAL A 328 -1.68 17.84 6.66
CA VAL A 328 -0.54 17.65 7.58
C VAL A 328 -0.59 18.61 8.78
N PRO A 329 -0.86 19.93 8.60
CA PRO A 329 -1.02 20.82 9.74
C PRO A 329 -2.12 20.39 10.70
N ALA A 330 -3.31 20.03 10.21
CA ALA A 330 -4.41 19.64 11.08
C ALA A 330 -4.13 18.33 11.85
N PHE A 331 -3.46 17.36 11.23
CA PHE A 331 -3.03 16.14 11.90
C PHE A 331 -2.12 16.43 13.10
N TRP A 332 -1.11 17.27 12.90
CA TRP A 332 -0.15 17.61 13.96
C TRP A 332 -0.72 18.56 15.02
N ASP A 333 -1.62 19.48 14.64
CA ASP A 333 -2.37 20.31 15.59
C ASP A 333 -3.24 19.43 16.52
N PHE A 334 -3.92 18.42 15.96
CA PHE A 334 -4.68 17.45 16.73
C PHE A 334 -3.78 16.63 17.66
N ALA A 335 -2.69 16.07 17.13
CA ALA A 335 -1.75 15.27 17.93
C ALA A 335 -1.18 16.07 19.10
N ALA A 336 -0.86 17.35 18.90
CA ALA A 336 -0.34 18.22 19.97
C ALA A 336 -1.38 18.53 21.05
N ALA A 337 -2.64 18.76 20.68
CA ALA A 337 -3.71 18.98 21.64
C ALA A 337 -4.03 17.70 22.44
N ALA A 338 -4.16 16.58 21.73
CA ALA A 338 -4.49 15.29 22.33
C ALA A 338 -3.35 14.74 23.21
N SER A 339 -2.09 14.98 22.83
CA SER A 339 -0.95 14.57 23.65
C SER A 339 -0.87 15.34 24.97
N ALA A 340 -1.23 16.62 24.99
CA ALA A 340 -1.30 17.42 26.21
C ALA A 340 -2.39 16.91 27.19
N GLU A 341 -3.53 16.47 26.65
CA GLU A 341 -4.59 15.83 27.44
C GLU A 341 -4.19 14.43 27.94
N TYR A 342 -3.52 13.64 27.09
CA TYR A 342 -3.04 12.30 27.43
C TYR A 342 -1.86 12.30 28.41
N GLY A 343 -1.02 13.34 28.37
CA GLY A 343 0.20 13.46 29.17
C GLY A 343 1.45 12.88 28.49
N THR A 344 1.59 13.06 27.17
CA THR A 344 2.77 12.65 26.38
C THR A 344 3.18 13.72 25.36
N ASP A 345 4.29 13.53 24.66
CA ASP A 345 4.67 14.38 23.53
C ASP A 345 3.84 14.08 22.26
N PRO A 346 3.73 15.05 21.32
CA PRO A 346 2.91 14.89 20.12
C PRO A 346 3.33 13.73 19.21
N VAL A 347 4.63 13.42 19.14
CA VAL A 347 5.15 12.35 18.27
C VAL A 347 4.71 11.00 18.80
N HIS A 348 4.87 10.75 20.10
CA HIS A 348 4.38 9.52 20.71
C HIS A 348 2.86 9.37 20.54
N PHE A 349 2.08 10.44 20.72
CA PHE A 349 0.64 10.35 20.53
C PHE A 349 0.25 10.06 19.06
N ALA A 350 0.91 10.69 18.11
CA ALA A 350 0.73 10.38 16.69
C ALA A 350 1.14 8.92 16.38
N SER A 351 2.21 8.42 17.01
CA SER A 351 2.59 7.00 16.93
C SER A 351 1.49 6.09 17.44
N LEU A 352 0.79 6.43 18.53
CA LEU A 352 -0.36 5.64 19.02
C LEU A 352 -1.50 5.58 17.99
N MET A 353 -1.72 6.67 17.26
CA MET A 353 -2.72 6.71 16.18
C MET A 353 -2.33 5.82 15.00
N VAL A 354 -1.04 5.71 14.68
CA VAL A 354 -0.55 4.92 13.54
C VAL A 354 -0.26 3.45 13.93
N GLY A 355 0.29 3.21 15.11
CA GLY A 355 0.84 1.94 15.59
C GLY A 355 2.35 1.76 15.34
N ARG A 356 3.01 2.77 14.76
CA ARG A 356 4.47 2.83 14.57
C ARG A 356 4.96 4.23 14.88
N TRP A 357 6.22 4.32 15.27
CA TRP A 357 6.95 5.58 15.27
C TRP A 357 7.18 6.09 13.85
N PRO A 358 7.43 7.41 13.67
CA PRO A 358 7.78 7.99 12.37
C PRO A 358 8.89 7.24 11.63
N SER A 359 9.92 6.75 12.33
CA SER A 359 11.01 5.93 11.78
C SER A 359 10.55 4.63 11.12
N GLY A 360 9.39 4.10 11.51
CA GLY A 360 8.90 2.76 11.17
C GLY A 360 9.01 1.74 12.30
N ALA A 361 9.67 2.05 13.43
CA ALA A 361 9.74 1.16 14.58
C ALA A 361 8.31 0.86 15.13
N PRO A 362 7.93 -0.41 15.34
CA PRO A 362 6.59 -0.73 15.82
C PRO A 362 6.44 -0.43 17.32
N LEU A 363 5.36 0.28 17.69
CA LEU A 363 5.08 0.58 19.10
C LEU A 363 5.03 -0.67 19.97
N SER A 364 4.49 -1.77 19.44
CA SER A 364 4.42 -3.07 20.15
C SER A 364 5.77 -3.57 20.65
N ARG A 365 6.89 -3.18 20.01
CA ARG A 365 8.25 -3.57 20.42
C ARG A 365 8.97 -2.49 21.23
N THR A 366 8.69 -1.22 20.96
CA THR A 366 9.32 -0.07 21.63
C THR A 366 8.25 0.96 22.03
N PRO A 367 7.49 0.70 23.11
CA PRO A 367 6.34 1.52 23.49
C PRO A 367 6.71 2.91 23.98
N ASP A 368 7.87 3.05 24.64
CA ASP A 368 8.20 4.27 25.40
C ASP A 368 8.96 5.33 24.57
N ARG A 369 9.59 4.93 23.47
CA ARG A 369 10.39 5.82 22.61
C ARG A 369 10.65 5.19 21.24
N ASP A 370 11.03 6.03 20.29
CA ASP A 370 11.49 5.56 18.98
C ASP A 370 12.81 4.76 19.09
N ASP A 371 12.99 3.77 18.22
CA ASP A 371 14.15 2.89 18.15
C ASP A 371 14.58 2.75 16.68
N LEU A 372 15.58 3.53 16.29
CA LEU A 372 16.05 3.64 14.90
C LEU A 372 16.78 2.39 14.44
N ASP A 373 17.49 1.73 15.36
CA ASP A 373 18.19 0.49 15.04
C ASP A 373 17.15 -0.58 14.73
N LEU A 374 16.08 -0.67 15.54
CA LEU A 374 14.96 -1.56 15.24
C LEU A 374 14.24 -1.16 13.95
N ALA A 375 14.04 0.14 13.68
CA ALA A 375 13.40 0.60 12.44
C ALA A 375 14.18 0.20 11.18
N GLY A 376 15.52 0.26 11.27
CA GLY A 376 16.47 -0.10 10.22
C GLY A 376 16.63 -1.59 9.98
N ASP A 377 16.37 -2.44 10.99
CA ASP A 377 16.47 -3.89 10.85
C ASP A 377 15.25 -4.49 10.12
N GLU A 378 15.42 -4.73 8.81
CA GLU A 378 14.39 -5.31 7.94
C GLU A 378 13.91 -6.72 8.36
N PHE A 379 14.68 -7.41 9.21
CA PHE A 379 14.35 -8.74 9.73
C PHE A 379 13.71 -8.70 11.13
N ALA A 380 13.62 -7.53 11.75
CA ALA A 380 13.05 -7.34 13.09
C ALA A 380 11.89 -6.32 13.13
N HIS A 381 11.90 -5.29 12.29
CA HIS A 381 10.97 -4.16 12.36
C HIS A 381 9.49 -4.49 12.10
N ASN A 382 9.22 -5.70 11.60
CA ASN A 382 7.87 -6.23 11.40
C ASN A 382 7.57 -7.48 12.24
N HIS A 383 8.54 -7.94 13.04
CA HIS A 383 8.47 -9.16 13.82
C HIS A 383 7.75 -8.95 15.16
N PHE A 384 6.44 -8.78 15.06
CA PHE A 384 5.55 -8.73 16.21
C PHE A 384 4.19 -9.30 15.83
N GLN A 385 3.45 -9.68 16.84
CA GLN A 385 2.05 -10.01 16.78
C GLN A 385 1.33 -9.12 17.80
N PHE A 386 0.00 -9.15 17.85
CA PHE A 386 -0.77 -8.37 18.80
C PHE A 386 -1.22 -9.20 19.99
N ASP A 387 -1.73 -10.41 19.78
CA ASP A 387 -2.25 -11.24 20.87
C ASP A 387 -1.14 -12.10 21.48
N ASP A 388 -0.16 -12.51 20.68
CA ASP A 388 1.05 -13.20 21.08
C ASP A 388 2.26 -12.25 21.24
N GLY A 389 3.10 -12.54 22.22
CA GLY A 389 4.44 -11.91 22.30
C GLY A 389 5.38 -12.40 21.19
N THR A 390 6.36 -11.58 20.81
CA THR A 390 7.38 -11.91 19.79
C THR A 390 8.08 -13.22 20.17
N LYS A 391 8.03 -14.21 19.29
CA LYS A 391 8.68 -15.52 19.49
C LYS A 391 10.15 -15.44 19.07
N ALA A 392 10.98 -16.38 19.52
CA ALA A 392 12.30 -16.54 18.95
C ALA A 392 12.20 -17.16 17.55
N TRP A 393 13.10 -16.78 16.65
CA TRP A 393 13.24 -17.37 15.33
C TRP A 393 14.72 -17.56 15.02
N THR A 394 15.03 -18.49 14.12
CA THR A 394 16.42 -18.76 13.71
C THR A 394 16.63 -18.23 12.29
N PRO A 395 17.58 -17.30 12.06
CA PRO A 395 18.00 -16.91 10.71
C PRO A 395 18.54 -18.08 9.91
N ASP A 396 18.28 -18.11 8.60
CA ASP A 396 18.89 -19.09 7.72
C ASP A 396 20.41 -18.91 7.63
N ALA A 397 21.11 -19.96 7.19
CA ALA A 397 22.57 -19.95 7.13
C ALA A 397 23.14 -18.83 6.25
N GLY A 398 22.49 -18.50 5.14
CA GLY A 398 22.90 -17.43 4.22
C GLY A 398 22.76 -16.04 4.83
N LEU A 399 21.75 -15.83 5.68
CA LEU A 399 21.59 -14.59 6.44
C LEU A 399 22.66 -14.46 7.54
N ILE A 400 23.02 -15.55 8.23
CA ILE A 400 24.12 -15.58 9.20
C ILE A 400 25.47 -15.31 8.53
N GLU A 401 25.76 -15.98 7.41
CA GLU A 401 26.96 -15.74 6.60
C GLU A 401 27.03 -14.30 6.06
N GLY A 402 25.86 -13.69 5.82
CA GLY A 402 25.70 -12.28 5.48
C GLY A 402 25.99 -11.31 6.63
N GLY A 403 26.22 -11.81 7.84
CA GLY A 403 26.58 -11.01 9.02
C GLY A 403 25.41 -10.68 9.94
N TYR A 404 24.21 -11.24 9.71
CA TYR A 404 23.08 -11.02 10.60
C TYR A 404 23.11 -12.01 11.78
N GLY A 405 23.40 -11.50 12.98
CA GLY A 405 23.52 -12.29 14.20
C GLY A 405 22.20 -12.74 14.84
N GLY A 406 21.06 -12.35 14.26
CA GLY A 406 19.73 -12.58 14.81
C GLY A 406 19.10 -11.33 15.45
N ASP A 407 17.80 -11.41 15.71
CA ASP A 407 17.02 -10.31 16.27
C ASP A 407 17.37 -10.07 17.75
N GLY A 408 18.25 -9.08 17.99
CA GLY A 408 18.70 -8.62 19.31
C GLY A 408 17.84 -7.51 19.93
N HIS A 409 16.80 -7.05 19.22
CA HIS A 409 15.98 -5.92 19.66
C HIS A 409 14.94 -6.32 20.73
N PRO A 410 14.38 -5.35 21.48
CA PRO A 410 13.30 -5.60 22.45
C PRO A 410 12.15 -6.39 21.83
N LYS A 411 11.64 -7.39 22.56
CA LYS A 411 10.55 -8.26 22.11
C LYS A 411 9.20 -7.65 22.48
N ALA A 412 8.23 -7.71 21.56
CA ALA A 412 6.87 -7.32 21.89
C ALA A 412 6.28 -8.29 22.92
N ARG A 413 5.50 -7.74 23.86
CA ARG A 413 4.64 -8.54 24.74
C ARG A 413 3.27 -8.69 24.09
N ALA A 414 2.51 -9.68 24.54
CA ALA A 414 1.09 -9.80 24.21
C ALA A 414 0.37 -8.50 24.60
N ASP A 415 -0.42 -7.97 23.67
CA ASP A 415 -1.13 -6.70 23.74
C ASP A 415 -2.62 -6.89 23.39
N VAL A 416 -3.22 -7.93 23.97
CA VAL A 416 -4.61 -8.37 23.70
C VAL A 416 -5.65 -7.28 23.99
N PHE A 417 -5.32 -6.28 24.83
CA PHE A 417 -6.23 -5.19 25.20
C PHE A 417 -5.88 -3.83 24.59
N GLY A 418 -4.82 -3.76 23.79
CA GLY A 418 -4.37 -2.52 23.15
C GLY A 418 -3.83 -1.50 24.14
N ASP A 419 -3.11 -2.00 25.16
CA ASP A 419 -2.41 -1.19 26.16
C ASP A 419 -1.16 -0.52 25.58
N VAL A 420 -0.53 -1.15 24.57
CA VAL A 420 0.65 -0.60 23.88
C VAL A 420 0.28 -0.01 22.52
N CYS A 421 -0.29 -0.83 21.64
CA CYS A 421 -0.78 -0.40 20.34
C CYS A 421 -2.31 -0.35 20.40
N PRO A 422 -2.92 0.85 20.39
CA PRO A 422 -4.37 0.98 20.51
C PRO A 422 -5.12 0.08 19.52
N MET A 423 -6.27 -0.44 19.93
CA MET A 423 -7.16 -1.23 19.05
C MET A 423 -7.55 -0.49 17.78
N ALA A 424 -7.67 0.83 17.89
CA ALA A 424 -7.96 1.73 16.78
C ALA A 424 -6.72 2.16 15.98
N GLY A 425 -5.50 1.84 16.42
CA GLY A 425 -4.28 2.23 15.73
C GLY A 425 -4.29 1.73 14.29
N HIS A 426 -3.88 2.60 13.35
CA HIS A 426 -4.05 2.38 11.91
C HIS A 426 -3.59 0.99 11.46
N ILE A 427 -2.34 0.61 11.77
CA ILE A 427 -1.80 -0.70 11.33
C ILE A 427 -2.56 -1.89 11.93
N ARG A 428 -3.15 -1.74 13.13
CA ARG A 428 -3.90 -2.80 13.82
C ARG A 428 -5.31 -2.94 13.26
N LYS A 429 -5.91 -1.83 12.81
CA LYS A 429 -7.19 -1.82 12.11
C LYS A 429 -7.10 -2.45 10.73
N VAL A 430 -6.07 -2.13 9.96
CA VAL A 430 -5.94 -2.62 8.58
C VAL A 430 -5.28 -4.00 8.49
N ASN A 431 -4.59 -4.44 9.54
CA ASN A 431 -4.07 -5.79 9.66
C ASN A 431 -4.05 -6.21 11.15
N PRO A 432 -5.12 -6.88 11.64
CA PRO A 432 -5.19 -7.38 13.02
C PRO A 432 -4.22 -8.53 13.34
N ARG A 433 -3.47 -9.02 12.35
CA ARG A 433 -2.48 -10.09 12.47
C ARG A 433 -3.05 -11.37 13.10
N ASP A 434 -2.58 -11.71 14.30
CA ASP A 434 -2.96 -12.88 15.07
C ASP A 434 -4.18 -12.64 15.97
N SER A 435 -4.74 -11.42 16.01
CA SER A 435 -5.96 -11.15 16.75
C SER A 435 -7.16 -11.83 16.10
N GLY A 436 -8.02 -12.42 16.94
CA GLY A 436 -9.35 -12.83 16.50
C GLY A 436 -10.12 -11.66 15.91
N THR A 437 -10.90 -11.91 14.87
CA THR A 437 -11.70 -10.88 14.19
C THR A 437 -13.17 -11.25 14.15
N ASP A 438 -14.01 -10.34 13.67
CA ASP A 438 -15.43 -10.55 13.47
C ASP A 438 -15.77 -11.61 12.39
N PHE A 439 -14.75 -12.19 11.74
CA PHE A 439 -14.88 -13.26 10.74
C PHE A 439 -14.32 -14.60 11.20
N GLY A 440 -13.72 -14.67 12.38
CA GLY A 440 -13.21 -15.92 12.93
C GLY A 440 -11.73 -15.86 13.25
N ALA A 441 -11.01 -16.88 12.77
CA ALA A 441 -9.66 -17.17 13.21
C ALA A 441 -8.65 -16.21 12.56
N PRO A 442 -7.44 -16.08 13.11
CA PRO A 442 -6.45 -15.16 12.57
C PRO A 442 -6.04 -15.43 11.12
N ALA A 443 -6.13 -16.68 10.66
CA ALA A 443 -5.87 -17.02 9.26
C ALA A 443 -6.81 -16.29 8.28
N ASP A 444 -8.02 -15.91 8.71
CA ASP A 444 -8.96 -15.14 7.89
C ASP A 444 -8.45 -13.73 7.57
N THR A 445 -7.56 -13.18 8.39
CA THR A 445 -6.93 -11.87 8.14
C THR A 445 -6.05 -11.90 6.90
N MET A 446 -5.44 -13.04 6.57
CA MET A 446 -4.57 -13.18 5.39
C MET A 446 -5.34 -12.99 4.09
N MET A 447 -6.63 -13.34 4.06
CA MET A 447 -7.50 -13.13 2.90
C MET A 447 -7.83 -11.66 2.66
N ARG A 448 -7.57 -10.78 3.63
CA ARG A 448 -7.86 -9.34 3.56
C ARG A 448 -6.64 -8.50 3.18
N LEU A 449 -5.46 -9.12 3.12
CA LEU A 449 -4.22 -8.44 2.76
C LEU A 449 -4.22 -8.00 1.30
N MET A 450 -3.49 -6.93 1.01
CA MET A 450 -3.39 -6.34 -0.32
C MET A 450 -1.94 -5.94 -0.60
N LEU A 451 -1.58 -5.87 -1.89
CA LEU A 451 -0.26 -5.42 -2.32
C LEU A 451 -0.29 -3.92 -2.57
N ARG A 452 0.18 -3.11 -1.60
CA ARG A 452 0.17 -1.65 -1.74
C ARG A 452 1.37 -1.17 -2.57
N ARG A 453 1.11 -0.22 -3.48
CA ARG A 453 2.05 0.42 -4.40
C ARG A 453 1.92 1.95 -4.36
N GLY A 454 1.52 2.47 -3.20
CA GLY A 454 1.27 3.90 -3.05
C GLY A 454 2.54 4.73 -3.07
N ILE A 455 2.40 6.00 -3.45
CA ILE A 455 3.49 6.98 -3.48
C ILE A 455 2.95 8.39 -3.13
N PRO A 456 3.69 9.22 -2.39
CA PRO A 456 3.27 10.58 -2.09
C PRO A 456 3.13 11.45 -3.35
N TYR A 457 2.33 12.51 -3.27
CA TYR A 457 2.27 13.56 -4.27
C TYR A 457 2.29 14.95 -3.61
N GLY A 458 2.70 15.96 -4.37
CA GLY A 458 2.74 17.34 -3.90
C GLY A 458 3.95 17.66 -3.02
N PRO A 459 4.16 18.95 -2.69
CA PRO A 459 5.36 19.40 -2.02
C PRO A 459 5.42 18.96 -0.55
N VAL A 460 6.61 18.55 -0.11
CA VAL A 460 6.90 18.17 1.28
C VAL A 460 6.79 19.39 2.21
N LEU A 461 6.16 19.18 3.37
CA LEU A 461 6.11 20.18 4.45
C LEU A 461 7.02 19.79 5.63
N ALA A 462 7.14 18.50 5.91
CA ALA A 462 8.00 17.99 6.97
C ALA A 462 9.47 18.40 6.75
N GLY A 463 10.15 18.82 7.82
CA GLY A 463 11.55 19.24 7.78
C GLY A 463 11.81 20.68 7.29
N VAL A 464 10.78 21.44 6.86
CA VAL A 464 10.97 22.80 6.33
C VAL A 464 10.88 23.86 7.43
N THR A 465 11.97 24.57 7.72
CA THR A 465 12.02 25.72 8.66
C THR A 465 11.27 26.95 8.17
N ASP A 466 10.33 27.44 8.98
CA ASP A 466 9.47 28.59 8.71
C ASP A 466 8.79 28.53 7.32
N PRO A 467 7.93 27.53 7.07
CA PRO A 467 7.36 27.30 5.75
C PRO A 467 6.49 28.49 5.29
N SER A 468 6.57 28.82 4.00
CA SER A 468 5.76 29.92 3.46
C SER A 468 4.26 29.59 3.52
N PRO A 469 3.38 30.61 3.59
CA PRO A 469 1.93 30.39 3.55
C PRO A 469 1.48 29.59 2.31
N GLU A 470 2.13 29.79 1.16
CA GLU A 470 1.86 29.06 -0.08
C GLU A 470 2.25 27.59 0.04
N LEU A 471 3.41 27.30 0.65
CA LEU A 471 3.81 25.92 0.92
C LEU A 471 2.82 25.27 1.86
N VAL A 472 2.45 25.89 2.98
CA VAL A 472 1.47 25.32 3.93
C VAL A 472 0.14 25.01 3.22
N ALA A 473 -0.36 25.92 2.38
CA ALA A 473 -1.62 25.78 1.65
C ALA A 473 -1.58 24.83 0.44
N ALA A 474 -0.38 24.43 -0.02
CA ALA A 474 -0.25 23.56 -1.18
C ALA A 474 -0.88 22.18 -0.92
N GLU A 475 -1.60 21.67 -1.92
CA GLU A 475 -2.19 20.34 -1.84
C GLU A 475 -1.10 19.27 -1.92
N ARG A 476 -1.16 18.32 -1.00
CA ARG A 476 -0.25 17.17 -0.89
C ARG A 476 -1.04 15.96 -0.45
N GLY A 477 -0.47 14.78 -0.61
CA GLY A 477 -1.11 13.57 -0.12
C GLY A 477 -0.49 12.30 -0.66
N LEU A 478 -1.30 11.25 -0.71
CA LEU A 478 -0.89 9.92 -1.14
C LEU A 478 -1.70 9.49 -2.36
N MET A 479 -1.02 9.04 -3.41
CA MET A 479 -1.62 8.16 -4.40
C MET A 479 -1.63 6.76 -3.82
N PHE A 480 -2.73 6.38 -3.16
CA PHE A 480 -2.91 5.03 -2.67
C PHE A 480 -3.25 4.12 -3.87
N VAL A 481 -2.40 3.14 -4.13
CA VAL A 481 -2.62 2.12 -5.16
C VAL A 481 -2.47 0.76 -4.51
N ALA A 482 -3.39 -0.16 -4.77
CA ALA A 482 -3.32 -1.52 -4.25
C ALA A 482 -3.83 -2.55 -5.25
N HIS A 483 -3.18 -3.71 -5.27
CA HIS A 483 -3.57 -4.87 -6.07
C HIS A 483 -4.19 -5.98 -5.20
N MET A 484 -5.26 -6.60 -5.73
CA MET A 484 -6.05 -7.63 -5.07
C MET A 484 -6.78 -8.55 -6.07
N ALA A 485 -7.26 -9.70 -5.59
CA ALA A 485 -8.15 -10.58 -6.35
C ALA A 485 -9.64 -10.30 -6.11
N SER A 486 -10.00 -9.51 -5.09
CA SER A 486 -11.37 -9.04 -4.82
C SER A 486 -11.33 -7.68 -4.11
N ILE A 487 -11.91 -6.66 -4.74
CA ILE A 487 -12.06 -5.31 -4.16
C ILE A 487 -13.01 -5.37 -2.96
N GLU A 488 -14.10 -6.12 -3.10
CA GLU A 488 -15.13 -6.28 -2.07
C GLU A 488 -14.59 -6.95 -0.81
N ASP A 489 -13.79 -8.01 -0.97
CA ASP A 489 -13.25 -8.79 0.16
C ASP A 489 -11.98 -8.21 0.78
N GLN A 490 -11.28 -7.30 0.08
CA GLN A 490 -10.01 -6.75 0.53
C GLN A 490 -10.13 -5.25 0.81
N PHE A 491 -10.14 -4.40 -0.21
CA PHE A 491 -10.12 -2.95 0.00
C PHE A 491 -11.39 -2.43 0.70
N GLU A 492 -12.56 -2.68 0.12
CA GLU A 492 -13.82 -2.15 0.68
C GLU A 492 -14.10 -2.74 2.06
N PHE A 493 -13.78 -4.01 2.24
CA PHE A 493 -13.88 -4.68 3.52
C PHE A 493 -13.02 -3.99 4.58
N VAL A 494 -11.72 -3.85 4.34
CA VAL A 494 -10.78 -3.26 5.31
C VAL A 494 -11.17 -1.81 5.59
N THR A 495 -11.52 -1.03 4.57
CA THR A 495 -11.96 0.35 4.76
C THR A 495 -13.26 0.43 5.56
N ARG A 496 -14.32 -0.23 5.10
CA ARG A 496 -15.66 0.00 5.63
C ARG A 496 -15.94 -0.78 6.90
N ARG A 497 -15.49 -2.04 6.95
CA ARG A 497 -15.80 -2.94 8.06
C ARG A 497 -14.80 -2.82 9.19
N TRP A 498 -13.54 -2.50 8.88
CA TRP A 498 -12.53 -2.28 9.91
C TRP A 498 -12.31 -0.79 10.15
N ALA A 499 -11.65 -0.06 9.25
CA ALA A 499 -11.21 1.31 9.51
C ALA A 499 -12.36 2.26 9.91
N ASN A 500 -13.50 2.20 9.22
CA ASN A 500 -14.67 3.05 9.47
C ASN A 500 -15.54 2.59 10.64
N SER A 501 -15.30 1.40 11.20
CA SER A 501 -16.13 0.88 12.29
C SER A 501 -15.56 1.28 13.64
N ALA A 502 -16.40 1.75 14.56
CA ALA A 502 -15.99 1.94 15.95
C ALA A 502 -15.82 0.63 16.74
N LEU A 503 -16.37 -0.46 16.22
CA LEU A 503 -16.53 -1.74 16.94
C LEU A 503 -15.72 -2.88 16.34
N GLN A 504 -15.40 -2.82 15.05
CA GLN A 504 -14.77 -3.91 14.30
C GLN A 504 -13.37 -3.51 13.84
N PRO A 505 -12.44 -4.47 13.67
CA PRO A 505 -12.57 -5.89 14.01
C PRO A 505 -12.64 -6.11 15.52
N ASN A 506 -12.06 -5.19 16.30
CA ASN A 506 -12.09 -5.16 17.75
C ASN A 506 -12.54 -3.78 18.22
N ALA A 507 -13.26 -3.73 19.34
CA ALA A 507 -13.78 -2.47 19.89
C ALA A 507 -12.64 -1.56 20.36
N GLY A 508 -12.77 -0.27 20.08
CA GLY A 508 -11.75 0.74 20.39
C GLY A 508 -11.89 2.02 19.57
N GLY A 509 -12.87 2.08 18.67
CA GLY A 509 -13.17 3.24 17.85
C GLY A 509 -12.68 3.13 16.41
N HIS A 510 -12.82 4.25 15.71
CA HIS A 510 -12.50 4.36 14.29
C HIS A 510 -10.99 4.42 14.12
N ASP A 511 -10.50 3.95 12.98
CA ASP A 511 -9.14 4.25 12.56
C ASP A 511 -8.96 5.78 12.54
N PRO A 512 -8.01 6.32 13.31
CA PRO A 512 -7.86 7.76 13.41
C PRO A 512 -7.39 8.34 12.08
N VAL A 513 -6.54 7.63 11.35
CA VAL A 513 -5.87 8.12 10.14
C VAL A 513 -6.83 8.16 8.95
N ILE A 514 -7.43 7.02 8.60
CA ILE A 514 -8.23 6.88 7.37
C ILE A 514 -9.71 6.59 7.62
N GLY A 515 -10.09 6.27 8.86
CA GLY A 515 -11.46 5.88 9.16
C GLY A 515 -12.42 7.03 8.87
N GLN A 516 -13.51 6.74 8.18
CA GLN A 516 -14.57 7.69 7.87
C GLN A 516 -15.88 7.25 8.52
N ALA A 517 -16.74 8.21 8.81
CA ALA A 517 -18.12 7.96 9.20
C ALA A 517 -19.01 8.86 8.35
N ASP A 518 -20.06 8.31 7.76
CA ASP A 518 -21.14 9.10 7.17
C ASP A 518 -22.48 8.39 7.39
N VAL A 519 -23.02 8.55 8.60
CA VAL A 519 -24.30 7.99 8.98
C VAL A 519 -25.34 9.11 8.91
N TYR A 520 -26.02 9.21 7.76
CA TYR A 520 -27.01 10.26 7.48
C TYR A 520 -26.43 11.68 7.64
N GLY A 521 -25.22 11.92 7.11
CA GLY A 521 -24.52 13.21 7.20
C GLY A 521 -23.80 13.45 8.52
N ARG A 522 -23.96 12.57 9.52
CA ARG A 522 -23.14 12.61 10.75
C ARG A 522 -21.82 11.90 10.49
N ARG A 523 -20.73 12.65 10.69
CA ARG A 523 -19.36 12.17 10.52
C ARG A 523 -18.61 12.10 11.85
N ASP A 524 -19.34 11.78 12.92
CA ASP A 524 -18.78 11.68 14.27
C ASP A 524 -17.81 10.50 14.34
N ARG A 525 -16.56 10.78 14.69
CA ARG A 525 -15.52 9.77 14.85
C ARG A 525 -14.83 9.93 16.20
N SER A 526 -14.34 8.82 16.71
CA SER A 526 -13.57 8.79 17.95
C SER A 526 -12.79 7.50 18.06
N PHE A 527 -11.74 7.52 18.86
CA PHE A 527 -10.95 6.34 19.21
C PHE A 527 -10.56 6.36 20.68
N GLU A 528 -10.21 5.18 21.18
CA GLU A 528 -9.79 4.97 22.56
C GLU A 528 -8.31 4.63 22.61
N VAL A 529 -7.62 5.21 23.59
CA VAL A 529 -6.26 4.84 23.98
C VAL A 529 -6.27 4.48 25.46
N ARG A 530 -5.38 3.56 25.85
CA ARG A 530 -5.18 3.19 27.25
C ARG A 530 -4.25 4.21 27.89
N THR A 531 -4.69 4.87 28.96
CA THR A 531 -3.83 5.77 29.72
C THR A 531 -2.75 4.99 30.46
N PRO A 532 -1.68 5.64 30.95
CA PRO A 532 -0.69 4.98 31.83
C PRO A 532 -1.28 4.34 33.10
N SER A 533 -2.48 4.75 33.51
CA SER A 533 -3.24 4.14 34.61
C SER A 533 -4.10 2.92 34.19
N GLY A 534 -4.03 2.50 32.92
CA GLY A 534 -4.79 1.38 32.34
C GLY A 534 -6.24 1.69 31.96
N LYS A 535 -6.70 2.94 32.17
CA LYS A 535 -8.08 3.34 31.86
C LYS A 535 -8.20 3.67 30.37
N ALA A 536 -9.29 3.24 29.73
CA ALA A 536 -9.61 3.72 28.40
C ALA A 536 -9.99 5.21 28.44
N HIS A 537 -9.35 6.01 27.59
CA HIS A 537 -9.66 7.41 27.37
C HIS A 537 -10.04 7.63 25.92
N ARG A 538 -11.17 8.30 25.70
CA ARG A 538 -11.78 8.47 24.38
C ARG A 538 -11.45 9.86 23.83
N PHE A 539 -10.81 9.89 22.66
CA PHE A 539 -10.53 11.11 21.90
C PHE A 539 -11.54 11.27 20.76
N VAL A 540 -12.10 12.46 20.61
CA VAL A 540 -12.99 12.81 19.50
C VAL A 540 -12.15 13.26 18.32
N LEU A 541 -12.46 12.72 17.14
CA LEU A 541 -11.81 13.05 15.87
C LEU A 541 -12.68 14.08 15.16
N ASP A 542 -12.51 15.35 15.52
CA ASP A 542 -13.37 16.47 15.10
C ASP A 542 -13.16 16.93 13.65
N ARG A 543 -12.08 16.49 13.02
CA ARG A 543 -11.74 16.75 11.62
C ARG A 543 -11.20 15.51 10.93
N GLU A 544 -11.37 15.44 9.62
CA GLU A 544 -10.71 14.49 8.74
C GLU A 544 -9.47 15.14 8.15
N TRP A 545 -8.30 14.52 8.33
CA TRP A 545 -7.05 14.98 7.74
C TRP A 545 -6.68 14.19 6.48
N VAL A 546 -7.38 13.09 6.19
CA VAL A 546 -7.32 12.41 4.90
C VAL A 546 -8.61 12.66 4.14
N THR A 547 -8.53 13.36 3.01
CA THR A 547 -9.67 13.68 2.15
C THR A 547 -9.53 12.96 0.80
N PRO A 548 -10.49 12.14 0.39
CA PRO A 548 -10.49 11.54 -0.94
C PRO A 548 -10.80 12.60 -1.99
N THR A 549 -9.97 12.67 -3.02
CA THR A 549 -10.05 13.71 -4.07
C THR A 549 -10.04 13.13 -5.48
N GLY A 550 -10.15 11.80 -5.59
CA GLY A 550 -10.26 11.09 -6.85
C GLY A 550 -9.77 9.66 -6.78
N GLY A 551 -9.83 8.95 -7.90
CA GLY A 551 -9.38 7.57 -7.99
C GLY A 551 -10.15 6.76 -9.02
N GLY A 552 -10.15 5.44 -8.85
CA GLY A 552 -10.98 4.53 -9.62
C GLY A 552 -10.80 3.08 -9.17
N TYR A 553 -11.75 2.24 -9.56
CA TYR A 553 -11.61 0.79 -9.54
C TYR A 553 -11.27 0.33 -10.95
N PHE A 554 -10.14 -0.34 -11.07
CA PHE A 554 -9.58 -0.79 -12.33
C PHE A 554 -9.25 -2.28 -12.26
N PHE A 555 -8.96 -2.85 -13.40
CA PHE A 555 -8.45 -4.19 -13.57
C PHE A 555 -7.16 -4.12 -14.38
N ALA A 556 -6.08 -4.70 -13.89
CA ALA A 556 -4.81 -4.84 -14.57
C ALA A 556 -4.77 -6.23 -15.23
N PRO A 557 -5.07 -6.36 -16.53
CA PRO A 557 -5.09 -7.64 -17.22
C PRO A 557 -3.68 -8.17 -17.48
N ALA A 558 -3.59 -9.42 -17.92
CA ALA A 558 -2.38 -9.97 -18.53
C ALA A 558 -1.95 -9.13 -19.75
N ILE A 559 -0.64 -9.05 -20.02
CA ILE A 559 -0.08 -8.25 -21.13
C ILE A 559 -0.61 -8.74 -22.49
N SER A 560 -0.73 -10.06 -22.65
CA SER A 560 -1.30 -10.73 -23.83
C SER A 560 -2.77 -10.35 -24.04
N ALA A 561 -3.55 -10.14 -22.99
CA ALA A 561 -4.93 -9.70 -23.09
C ALA A 561 -5.04 -8.24 -23.54
N VAL A 562 -4.06 -7.39 -23.22
CA VAL A 562 -3.99 -5.99 -23.71
C VAL A 562 -3.80 -5.97 -25.23
N GLY A 563 -2.82 -6.70 -25.74
CA GLY A 563 -2.50 -6.74 -27.17
C GLY A 563 -3.41 -7.65 -28.00
N GLY A 564 -4.17 -8.55 -27.38
CA GLY A 564 -5.09 -9.48 -28.04
C GLY A 564 -6.56 -9.09 -27.85
N HIS A 565 -7.18 -9.62 -26.79
CA HIS A 565 -8.62 -9.46 -26.51
C HIS A 565 -9.07 -7.99 -26.52
N LEU A 566 -8.36 -7.12 -25.81
CA LEU A 566 -8.74 -5.71 -25.69
C LEU A 566 -8.46 -4.90 -26.97
N ALA A 567 -7.44 -5.29 -27.73
CA ALA A 567 -7.14 -4.75 -29.06
C ALA A 567 -8.10 -5.24 -30.16
N GLY A 568 -8.96 -6.22 -29.90
CA GLY A 568 -9.92 -6.73 -30.89
C GLY A 568 -9.37 -7.85 -31.78
N GLU A 569 -8.19 -8.40 -31.48
CA GLU A 569 -7.75 -9.66 -32.04
C GLU A 569 -8.36 -10.82 -31.24
N ALA A 570 -9.26 -11.58 -31.86
CA ALA A 570 -9.68 -12.86 -31.31
C ALA A 570 -8.48 -13.81 -31.33
N THR A 571 -7.96 -14.18 -30.16
CA THR A 571 -6.92 -15.21 -30.07
C THR A 571 -7.50 -16.53 -30.63
N PRO A 572 -6.79 -17.26 -31.49
CA PRO A 572 -7.28 -18.56 -31.96
C PRO A 572 -7.40 -19.49 -30.75
N ALA A 573 -8.59 -20.08 -30.56
CA ALA A 573 -8.80 -21.12 -29.56
C ALA A 573 -7.77 -22.24 -29.76
N GLY A 574 -6.88 -22.41 -28.80
CA GLY A 574 -5.86 -23.47 -28.75
C GLY A 574 -6.22 -24.50 -27.69
#